data_AF-A0A7I6GW76-F1
#
_entry.id   AF-A0A7I6GW76-F1
#
_cell.length_a   1.000
_cell.length_b   1.000
_cell.length_c   1.000
_cell.angle_alpha   90.00
_cell.angle_beta   90.00
_cell.angle_gamma   90.00
#
_symmetry.space_group_name_H-M   'P 1'
#
loop_
_entity.id
_entity.type
_entity.pdbx_description
1 polymer ?
#
loop_
_entity_poly.entity_id
_entity_poly.type
_entity_poly.pdbx_seq_one_letter_code
_entity_poly.pdbx_strand_id
1 'polypeptide(L)'
;MFGEYGFENGYYYSAVYFVDVIRNNFANSGVHSKIFKEHIEYSDSYDKSLYELLKMINFKVKEFKINHLRRGREIYFYVNSEIPETDFLNFVDFKTGNEYQVFVNKDINFQELSSSFNIFLSVRYCNSALEKHLTVGRGNYYRKNVIDYKIREIFLFPNEDGIVFVLEKIMLNSYGNKYKRFMVEVKKY
;
A
#
# COMPACT_ATOMS: atom_id res chain seq x y z
N MET A 1 -1.34 6.47 -8.37
CA MET A 1 -2.20 7.10 -7.35
C MET A 1 -2.77 5.98 -6.49
N PHE A 2 -2.78 6.13 -5.17
CA PHE A 2 -3.50 5.23 -4.27
C PHE A 2 -4.39 6.04 -3.33
N GLY A 3 -5.47 5.42 -2.87
CA GLY A 3 -6.38 6.02 -1.89
C GLY A 3 -6.58 5.08 -0.71
N GLU A 4 -6.78 5.65 0.47
CA GLU A 4 -7.25 4.94 1.65
C GLU A 4 -8.44 5.68 2.25
N TYR A 5 -9.32 4.96 2.93
CA TYR A 5 -10.49 5.50 3.57
C TYR A 5 -10.91 4.68 4.79
N GLY A 6 -11.70 5.28 5.67
CA GLY A 6 -12.16 4.66 6.91
C GLY A 6 -12.69 5.70 7.88
N PHE A 7 -12.48 5.47 9.17
CA PHE A 7 -12.82 6.43 10.21
C PHE A 7 -11.60 7.01 10.90
N GLU A 8 -11.76 8.23 11.40
CA GLU A 8 -10.83 8.90 12.30
C GLU A 8 -11.64 9.70 13.32
N ASN A 9 -11.49 9.37 14.60
CA ASN A 9 -12.20 10.04 15.70
C ASN A 9 -13.74 10.11 15.53
N GLY A 10 -14.34 9.03 15.00
CA GLY A 10 -15.79 8.98 14.78
C GLY A 10 -16.29 9.78 13.58
N TYR A 11 -15.40 10.18 12.68
CA TYR A 11 -15.71 10.88 11.44
C TYR A 11 -15.17 10.13 10.24
N TYR A 12 -15.81 10.29 9.09
CA TYR A 12 -15.30 9.79 7.81
C TYR A 12 -13.93 10.39 7.51
N TYR A 13 -13.02 9.52 7.07
CA TYR A 13 -11.66 9.88 6.70
C TYR A 13 -11.34 9.30 5.33
N SER A 14 -10.72 10.11 4.48
CA SER A 14 -10.05 9.62 3.28
C SER A 14 -8.76 10.36 3.02
N ALA A 15 -7.84 9.65 2.36
CA ALA A 15 -6.62 10.22 1.83
C ALA A 15 -6.32 9.66 0.44
N VAL A 16 -5.78 10.50 -0.43
CA VAL A 16 -5.31 10.16 -1.77
C VAL A 16 -3.88 10.65 -1.92
N TYR A 17 -3.06 9.78 -2.48
CA TYR A 17 -1.64 9.99 -2.65
C TYR A 17 -1.24 9.78 -4.12
N PHE A 18 -0.56 10.78 -4.67
CA PHE A 18 0.11 10.74 -5.96
C PHE A 18 1.58 10.39 -5.71
N VAL A 19 2.03 9.28 -6.29
CA VAL A 19 3.37 8.73 -6.07
C VAL A 19 4.20 8.95 -7.32
N ASP A 20 5.35 9.61 -7.17
CA ASP A 20 6.43 9.58 -8.15
C ASP A 20 7.11 8.22 -8.06
N VAL A 21 6.86 7.41 -9.08
CA VAL A 21 7.33 6.03 -9.17
C VAL A 21 8.85 5.94 -9.26
N ILE A 22 9.50 6.88 -9.95
CA ILE A 22 10.96 6.84 -10.15
C ILE A 22 11.66 7.14 -8.82
N ARG A 23 11.15 8.13 -8.08
CA ARG A 23 11.73 8.53 -6.78
C ARG A 23 11.23 7.69 -5.62
N ASN A 24 10.21 6.85 -5.82
CA ASN A 24 9.48 6.15 -4.77
C ASN A 24 9.16 7.11 -3.59
N ASN A 25 8.49 8.21 -3.93
CA ASN A 25 8.10 9.26 -3.00
C ASN A 25 6.79 9.92 -3.46
N PHE A 26 6.15 10.71 -2.61
CA PHE A 26 5.01 11.50 -3.03
C PHE A 26 5.42 12.56 -4.06
N ALA A 27 4.59 12.74 -5.08
CA ALA A 27 4.71 13.85 -6.01
C ALA A 27 4.55 15.18 -5.25
N ASN A 28 5.06 16.28 -5.83
CA ASN A 28 4.90 17.60 -5.22
C ASN A 28 3.41 17.94 -5.06
N SER A 29 3.00 18.33 -3.85
CA SER A 29 1.59 18.53 -3.50
C SER A 29 0.72 17.32 -3.84
N GLY A 30 1.29 16.11 -3.73
CA GLY A 30 0.65 14.85 -4.10
C GLY A 30 -0.08 14.17 -2.95
N VAL A 31 -0.20 14.80 -1.78
CA VAL A 31 -0.90 14.23 -0.62
C VAL A 31 -2.13 15.07 -0.34
N HIS A 32 -3.29 14.43 -0.36
CA HIS A 32 -4.57 15.06 -0.04
C HIS A 32 -5.31 14.19 0.95
N SER A 33 -5.72 14.75 2.07
CA SER A 33 -6.55 14.05 3.05
C SER A 33 -7.66 14.97 3.55
N LYS A 34 -8.76 14.36 4.00
CA LYS A 34 -9.89 15.10 4.56
C LYS A 34 -10.65 14.28 5.58
N ILE A 35 -11.06 14.98 6.65
CA ILE A 35 -12.06 14.51 7.60
C ILE A 35 -13.40 15.15 7.23
N PHE A 36 -14.43 14.32 7.16
CA PHE A 36 -15.79 14.66 6.76
C PHE A 36 -16.69 14.52 8.00
N LYS A 37 -17.39 15.60 8.37
CA LYS A 37 -18.16 15.73 9.63
C LYS A 37 -19.63 15.36 9.49
N GLU A 38 -20.00 14.85 8.33
CA GLU A 38 -21.32 14.33 8.02
C GLU A 38 -21.67 13.17 8.97
N HIS A 39 -22.97 13.00 9.22
CA HIS A 39 -23.48 11.93 10.07
C HIS A 39 -23.13 10.56 9.46
N ILE A 40 -22.77 9.60 10.32
CA ILE A 40 -22.46 8.23 9.94
C ILE A 40 -23.62 7.35 10.37
N GLU A 41 -24.28 6.70 9.42
CA GLU A 41 -25.25 5.65 9.71
C GLU A 41 -24.58 4.28 9.87
N TYR A 42 -25.23 3.36 10.60
CA TYR A 42 -24.68 2.04 10.91
C TYR A 42 -24.37 1.19 9.66
N SER A 43 -25.09 1.40 8.56
CA SER A 43 -24.94 0.69 7.28
C SER A 43 -24.06 1.42 6.28
N ASP A 44 -23.47 2.56 6.65
CA ASP A 44 -22.70 3.36 5.71
C ASP A 44 -21.35 2.73 5.37
N SER A 45 -21.11 2.60 4.08
CA SER A 45 -19.79 2.28 3.57
C SER A 45 -18.89 3.51 3.56
N TYR A 46 -17.62 3.30 3.93
CA TYR A 46 -16.63 4.36 4.18
C TYR A 46 -16.04 4.94 2.88
N ASP A 47 -16.19 4.22 1.77
CA ASP A 47 -15.75 4.57 0.43
C ASP A 47 -16.39 5.87 -0.10
N LYS A 48 -17.59 6.22 0.38
CA LYS A 48 -18.25 7.51 0.10
C LYS A 48 -17.33 8.71 0.32
N SER A 49 -16.54 8.68 1.41
CA SER A 49 -15.57 9.72 1.74
C SER A 49 -14.43 9.83 0.72
N LEU A 50 -14.05 8.70 0.10
CA LEU A 50 -13.06 8.69 -0.98
C LEU A 50 -13.65 9.30 -2.25
N TYR A 51 -14.91 8.98 -2.58
CA TYR A 51 -15.59 9.58 -3.74
C TYR A 51 -15.70 11.10 -3.62
N GLU A 52 -16.05 11.62 -2.44
CA GLU A 52 -16.08 13.06 -2.20
C GLU A 52 -14.69 13.70 -2.31
N LEU A 53 -13.66 13.06 -1.75
CA LEU A 53 -12.29 13.57 -1.90
C LEU A 53 -11.85 13.58 -3.37
N LEU A 54 -12.14 12.53 -4.13
CA LEU A 54 -11.82 12.42 -5.56
C LEU A 54 -12.47 13.54 -6.38
N LYS A 55 -13.70 13.96 -6.06
CA LYS A 55 -14.34 15.14 -6.69
C LYS A 55 -13.53 16.41 -6.43
N MET A 56 -13.11 16.63 -5.18
CA MET A 56 -12.37 17.82 -4.77
C MET A 56 -10.99 17.89 -5.43
N ILE A 57 -10.31 16.75 -5.60
CA ILE A 57 -8.96 16.69 -6.17
C ILE A 57 -8.93 16.37 -7.67
N ASN A 58 -10.07 16.42 -8.35
CA ASN A 58 -10.17 16.10 -9.78
C ASN A 58 -9.19 16.92 -10.64
N PHE A 59 -8.85 18.14 -10.21
CA PHE A 59 -7.81 18.95 -10.86
C PHE A 59 -6.43 18.24 -10.86
N LYS A 60 -6.02 17.61 -9.76
CA LYS A 60 -4.78 16.80 -9.70
C LYS A 60 -4.87 15.52 -10.50
N VAL A 61 -6.02 14.85 -10.47
CA VAL A 61 -6.28 13.64 -11.29
C VAL A 61 -6.05 13.96 -12.77
N LYS A 62 -6.56 15.11 -13.24
CA LYS A 62 -6.34 15.62 -14.60
C LYS A 62 -4.89 16.03 -14.86
N GLU A 63 -4.28 16.78 -13.93
CA GLU A 63 -2.87 17.22 -14.02
C GLU A 63 -1.92 16.05 -14.21
N PHE A 64 -2.06 15.01 -13.39
CA PHE A 64 -1.23 13.80 -13.44
C PHE A 64 -1.74 12.75 -14.44
N LYS A 65 -2.79 13.06 -15.23
CA LYS A 65 -3.37 12.18 -16.26
C LYS A 65 -3.70 10.78 -15.73
N ILE A 66 -4.24 10.70 -14.51
CA ILE A 66 -4.60 9.42 -13.89
C ILE A 66 -5.81 8.83 -14.62
N ASN A 67 -5.66 7.60 -15.11
CA ASN A 67 -6.76 6.81 -15.65
C ASN A 67 -7.10 5.67 -14.69
N HIS A 68 -8.23 5.79 -13.98
CA HIS A 68 -8.67 4.79 -13.01
C HIS A 68 -9.03 3.44 -13.62
N LEU A 69 -9.39 3.39 -14.92
CA LEU A 69 -9.68 2.15 -15.64
C LEU A 69 -8.41 1.40 -16.04
N ARG A 70 -7.28 2.10 -16.14
CA ARG A 70 -5.98 1.50 -16.44
C ARG A 70 -5.28 1.05 -15.15
N ARG A 71 -5.97 0.23 -14.36
CA ARG A 71 -5.37 -0.43 -13.19
C ARG A 71 -4.34 -1.45 -13.65
N GLY A 72 -3.30 -1.63 -12.86
CA GLY A 72 -2.37 -2.73 -12.99
C GLY A 72 -3.01 -4.10 -12.75
N ARG A 73 -2.26 -5.18 -12.97
CA ARG A 73 -2.73 -6.55 -12.74
C ARG A 73 -2.39 -7.02 -11.34
N GLU A 74 -3.39 -7.46 -10.59
CA GLU A 74 -3.18 -8.09 -9.29
C GLU A 74 -2.50 -9.45 -9.45
N ILE A 75 -1.46 -9.70 -8.68
CA ILE A 75 -0.74 -10.99 -8.66
C ILE A 75 -0.75 -11.65 -7.27
N TYR A 76 -1.17 -10.90 -6.25
CA TYR A 76 -1.35 -11.41 -4.89
C TYR A 76 -2.41 -10.58 -4.18
N PHE A 77 -3.28 -11.27 -3.44
CA PHE A 77 -4.23 -10.68 -2.51
C PHE A 77 -4.30 -11.56 -1.26
N TYR A 78 -4.19 -10.93 -0.10
CA TYR A 78 -4.30 -11.62 1.18
C TYR A 78 -5.75 -11.97 1.46
N VAL A 79 -6.04 -13.26 1.58
CA VAL A 79 -7.33 -13.76 2.07
C VAL A 79 -7.17 -14.10 3.54
N ASN A 80 -8.04 -13.53 4.39
CA ASN A 80 -8.05 -13.86 5.81
C ASN A 80 -8.29 -15.36 5.97
N SER A 81 -7.37 -16.03 6.65
CA SER A 81 -7.40 -17.48 6.84
C SER A 81 -6.96 -17.83 8.26
N GLU A 82 -7.17 -19.09 8.64
CA GLU A 82 -6.69 -19.59 9.94
C GLU A 82 -5.16 -19.75 10.00
N ILE A 83 -4.48 -19.62 8.85
CA ILE A 83 -3.02 -19.72 8.76
C ILE A 83 -2.41 -18.42 9.30
N PRO A 84 -1.44 -18.49 10.24
CA PRO A 84 -0.75 -17.32 10.74
C PRO A 84 -0.09 -16.49 9.62
N GLU A 85 -0.29 -15.18 9.65
CA GLU A 85 0.33 -14.27 8.69
C GLU A 85 1.86 -14.28 8.83
N THR A 86 2.55 -14.68 7.76
CA THR A 86 4.00 -14.69 7.67
C THR A 86 4.53 -13.43 6.98
N ASP A 87 5.77 -13.05 7.31
CA ASP A 87 6.47 -11.97 6.61
C ASP A 87 7.17 -12.46 5.32
N PHE A 88 7.07 -13.76 5.04
CA PHE A 88 7.52 -14.40 3.81
C PHE A 88 6.33 -14.90 3.00
N LEU A 89 6.23 -14.49 1.73
CA LEU A 89 5.25 -14.94 0.76
C LEU A 89 5.96 -15.69 -0.36
N ASN A 90 5.41 -16.81 -0.78
CA ASN A 90 5.86 -17.56 -1.95
C ASN A 90 4.64 -17.96 -2.78
N PHE A 91 4.56 -17.46 -4.00
CA PHE A 91 3.41 -17.67 -4.86
C PHE A 91 3.79 -17.67 -6.34
N VAL A 92 2.90 -18.22 -7.17
CA VAL A 92 3.04 -18.28 -8.63
C VAL A 92 2.03 -17.33 -9.27
N ASP A 93 2.47 -16.52 -10.22
CA ASP A 93 1.56 -15.80 -11.10
C ASP A 93 0.94 -16.78 -12.11
N PHE A 94 -0.33 -17.12 -11.92
CA PHE A 94 -1.06 -18.07 -12.75
C PHE A 94 -1.07 -17.71 -14.25
N LYS A 95 -0.95 -16.43 -14.61
CA LYS A 95 -0.95 -16.02 -16.02
C LYS A 95 0.38 -16.31 -16.72
N THR A 96 1.49 -16.12 -16.02
CA THR A 96 2.84 -16.18 -16.62
C THR A 96 3.66 -17.39 -16.19
N GLY A 97 3.26 -18.06 -15.10
CA GLY A 97 4.05 -19.10 -14.46
C GLY A 97 5.27 -18.58 -13.69
N ASN A 98 5.43 -17.26 -13.57
CA ASN A 98 6.54 -16.68 -12.82
C ASN A 98 6.36 -16.94 -11.32
N GLU A 99 7.46 -17.23 -10.64
CA GLU A 99 7.48 -17.43 -9.19
C GLU A 99 7.97 -16.17 -8.49
N TYR A 100 7.26 -15.79 -7.43
CA TYR A 100 7.52 -14.62 -6.62
C TYR A 100 7.81 -15.06 -5.19
N GLN A 101 8.99 -14.71 -4.71
CA GLN A 101 9.34 -14.79 -3.29
C GLN A 101 9.45 -13.38 -2.73
N VAL A 102 8.68 -13.09 -1.69
CA VAL A 102 8.61 -11.76 -1.08
C VAL A 102 8.89 -11.89 0.40
N PHE A 103 9.86 -11.15 0.92
CA PHE A 103 10.18 -11.10 2.34
C PHE A 103 10.12 -9.65 2.83
N VAL A 104 9.28 -9.39 3.84
CA VAL A 104 9.21 -8.10 4.52
C VAL A 104 10.15 -8.14 5.72
N ASN A 105 11.30 -7.49 5.57
CA ASN A 105 12.26 -7.35 6.65
C ASN A 105 11.97 -6.05 7.41
N LYS A 106 11.57 -6.18 8.67
CA LYS A 106 11.11 -5.08 9.51
C LYS A 106 12.09 -4.87 10.65
N ASP A 107 12.24 -3.62 11.05
CA ASP A 107 12.88 -3.27 12.32
C ASP A 107 11.89 -2.46 13.15
N ILE A 108 11.61 -2.94 14.36
CA ILE A 108 10.59 -2.40 15.25
C ILE A 108 11.27 -1.90 16.53
N ASN A 109 11.26 -0.59 16.73
CA ASN A 109 11.69 0.05 17.95
C ASN A 109 10.49 0.25 18.89
N PHE A 110 10.34 -0.65 19.87
CA PHE A 110 9.27 -0.59 20.86
C PHE A 110 9.41 0.57 21.86
N GLN A 111 10.63 1.09 22.08
CA GLN A 111 10.86 2.21 23.00
C GLN A 111 10.39 3.54 22.41
N GLU A 112 10.70 3.77 21.13
CA GLU A 112 10.30 4.98 20.41
C GLU A 112 8.95 4.84 19.68
N LEU A 113 8.32 3.68 19.79
CA LEU A 113 7.11 3.30 19.05
C LEU A 113 7.26 3.64 17.57
N SER A 114 8.35 3.18 16.96
CA SER A 114 8.66 3.46 15.57
C SER A 114 9.11 2.19 14.86
N SER A 115 8.90 2.14 13.54
CA SER A 115 9.36 0.99 12.76
C SER A 115 9.74 1.37 11.35
N SER A 116 10.68 0.61 10.79
CA SER A 116 11.14 0.70 9.42
C SER A 116 10.98 -0.68 8.74
N PHE A 117 11.04 -0.70 7.42
CA PHE A 117 11.06 -1.94 6.68
C PHE A 117 11.70 -1.78 5.30
N ASN A 118 12.15 -2.89 4.75
CA ASN A 118 12.34 -3.08 3.31
C ASN A 118 11.72 -4.42 2.88
N ILE A 119 11.43 -4.51 1.59
CA ILE A 119 10.88 -5.71 0.97
C ILE A 119 11.95 -6.27 0.05
N PHE A 120 12.33 -7.51 0.29
CA PHE A 120 13.12 -8.30 -0.64
C PHE A 120 12.19 -9.05 -1.57
N LEU A 121 12.38 -8.90 -2.87
CA LEU A 121 11.63 -9.56 -3.91
C LEU A 121 12.60 -10.39 -4.76
N SER A 122 12.31 -11.67 -4.91
CA SER A 122 12.87 -12.50 -5.97
C SER A 122 11.79 -12.87 -6.98
N VAL A 123 12.12 -12.75 -8.27
CA VAL A 123 11.27 -13.18 -9.38
C VAL A 123 12.03 -14.19 -10.23
N ARG A 124 11.54 -15.43 -10.28
CA ARG A 124 12.02 -16.45 -11.20
C ARG A 124 11.07 -16.52 -12.39
N TYR A 125 11.59 -16.24 -13.58
CA TYR A 125 10.78 -16.24 -14.80
C TYR A 125 10.51 -17.66 -15.27
N CYS A 126 9.27 -17.95 -15.66
CA CYS A 126 8.90 -19.25 -16.19
C CYS A 126 9.76 -19.60 -17.41
N ASN A 127 10.20 -20.85 -17.51
CA ASN A 127 11.05 -21.36 -18.60
C ASN A 127 12.37 -20.60 -18.79
N SER A 128 12.86 -19.92 -17.76
CA SER A 128 14.12 -19.19 -17.78
C SER A 128 14.93 -19.50 -16.52
N ALA A 129 16.25 -19.58 -16.68
CA ALA A 129 17.16 -19.60 -15.53
C ALA A 129 17.35 -18.20 -14.92
N LEU A 130 16.74 -17.17 -15.51
CA LEU A 130 16.84 -15.80 -15.02
C LEU A 130 16.06 -15.63 -13.71
N GLU A 131 16.77 -15.18 -12.70
CA GLU A 131 16.23 -14.74 -11.42
C GLU A 131 16.58 -13.26 -11.22
N LYS A 132 15.59 -12.44 -10.84
CA LYS A 132 15.79 -11.01 -10.57
C LYS A 132 15.53 -10.74 -9.09
N HIS A 133 16.52 -10.18 -8.41
CA HIS A 133 16.40 -9.74 -7.02
C HIS A 133 16.25 -8.23 -6.93
N LEU A 134 15.31 -7.77 -6.11
CA LEU A 134 14.98 -6.37 -5.92
C LEU A 134 14.77 -6.07 -4.45
N THR A 135 15.26 -4.92 -4.00
CA THR A 135 14.88 -4.33 -2.71
C THR A 135 13.96 -3.14 -2.95
N VAL A 136 12.85 -3.11 -2.23
CA VAL A 136 11.82 -2.06 -2.29
C VAL A 136 11.62 -1.48 -0.88
N GLY A 137 11.29 -0.19 -0.77
CA GLY A 137 11.15 0.49 0.52
C GLY A 137 12.46 1.05 1.08
N ARG A 138 12.42 1.48 2.34
CA ARG A 138 13.50 2.22 3.02
C ARG A 138 13.74 1.66 4.42
N GLY A 139 14.69 0.72 4.54
CA GLY A 139 15.02 0.08 5.82
C GLY A 139 15.52 1.03 6.91
N ASN A 140 16.01 2.22 6.55
CA ASN A 140 16.52 3.20 7.52
C ASN A 140 15.55 4.38 7.74
N TYR A 141 14.30 4.26 7.32
CA TYR A 141 13.28 5.29 7.50
C TYR A 141 12.24 4.84 8.52
N TYR A 142 12.41 5.27 9.77
CA TYR A 142 11.51 4.93 10.87
C TYR A 142 10.26 5.80 10.84
N ARG A 143 9.11 5.14 10.79
CA ARG A 143 7.80 5.78 10.85
C ARG A 143 7.30 5.71 12.28
N LYS A 144 6.98 6.88 12.83
CA LYS A 144 6.45 7.01 14.20
C LYS A 144 5.06 6.40 14.31
N ASN A 145 4.77 5.85 15.48
CA ASN A 145 3.51 5.21 15.87
C ASN A 145 3.10 4.00 15.01
N VAL A 146 4.03 3.44 14.22
CA VAL A 146 3.79 2.22 13.44
C VAL A 146 4.50 1.06 14.14
N ILE A 147 3.76 0.00 14.46
CA ILE A 147 4.27 -1.14 15.22
C ILE A 147 4.37 -2.43 14.41
N ASP A 148 3.77 -2.48 13.22
CA ASP A 148 3.91 -3.60 12.29
C ASP A 148 3.46 -3.22 10.87
N TYR A 149 3.87 -4.02 9.89
CA TYR A 149 3.50 -3.92 8.48
C TYR A 149 3.05 -5.27 7.93
N LYS A 150 2.00 -5.29 7.12
CA LYS A 150 1.54 -6.52 6.43
C LYS A 150 1.27 -6.23 4.96
N ILE A 151 1.80 -7.06 4.07
CA ILE A 151 1.44 -6.98 2.64
C ILE A 151 0.01 -7.50 2.51
N ARG A 152 -0.86 -6.71 1.90
CA ARG A 152 -2.25 -7.09 1.62
C ARG A 152 -2.48 -7.38 0.15
N GLU A 153 -1.84 -6.61 -0.74
CA GLU A 153 -2.01 -6.77 -2.18
C GLU A 153 -0.69 -6.50 -2.90
N ILE A 154 -0.48 -7.15 -4.04
CA ILE A 154 0.64 -6.87 -4.95
C ILE A 154 0.10 -6.73 -6.37
N PHE A 155 0.48 -5.64 -7.04
CA PHE A 155 0.11 -5.36 -8.43
C PHE A 155 1.34 -5.23 -9.30
N LEU A 156 1.27 -5.72 -10.53
CA LEU A 156 2.14 -5.27 -11.61
C LEU A 156 1.57 -3.98 -12.22
N PHE A 157 2.43 -3.12 -12.73
CA PHE A 157 2.00 -1.93 -13.50
C PHE A 157 1.17 -2.32 -14.72
N PRO A 158 0.41 -1.39 -15.31
CA PRO A 158 -0.40 -1.69 -16.50
C PRO A 158 0.38 -2.25 -17.70
N ASN A 159 1.67 -1.89 -17.82
CA ASN A 159 2.57 -2.41 -18.85
C ASN A 159 3.46 -3.55 -18.32
N GLU A 160 3.22 -4.00 -17.09
CA GLU A 160 4.01 -5.01 -16.36
C GLU A 160 5.52 -4.65 -16.22
N ASP A 161 5.87 -3.37 -16.37
CA ASP A 161 7.23 -2.81 -16.26
C ASP A 161 7.60 -2.33 -14.84
N GLY A 162 6.84 -2.76 -13.84
CA GLY A 162 7.04 -2.44 -12.44
C GLY A 162 6.03 -3.11 -11.53
N ILE A 163 6.20 -2.90 -10.24
CA ILE A 163 5.44 -3.57 -9.18
C ILE A 163 5.05 -2.58 -8.07
N VAL A 164 3.88 -2.81 -7.47
CA VAL A 164 3.31 -2.09 -6.35
C VAL A 164 3.04 -3.08 -5.23
N PHE A 165 3.51 -2.77 -4.03
CA PHE A 165 3.12 -3.46 -2.80
C PHE A 165 2.16 -2.57 -2.04
N VAL A 166 0.97 -3.07 -1.71
CA VAL A 166 0.03 -2.41 -0.81
C VAL A 166 0.23 -2.98 0.59
N LEU A 167 0.66 -2.13 1.52
CA LEU A 167 0.93 -2.50 2.89
C LEU A 167 -0.12 -1.92 3.83
N GLU A 168 -0.64 -2.77 4.72
CA GLU A 168 -1.32 -2.35 5.94
C GLU A 168 -0.24 -1.99 6.98
N LYS A 169 -0.34 -0.77 7.51
CA LYS A 169 0.39 -0.29 8.68
C LYS A 169 -0.49 -0.51 9.91
N ILE A 170 0.03 -1.21 10.91
CA ILE A 170 -0.62 -1.31 12.22
C ILE A 170 -0.04 -0.21 13.09
N MET A 171 -0.91 0.69 13.55
CA MET A 171 -0.55 1.91 14.26
C MET A 171 -1.16 1.95 15.65
N LEU A 172 -0.56 2.72 16.56
CA LEU A 172 -1.11 3.00 17.89
C LEU A 172 -1.59 4.45 17.98
N ASN A 173 -2.77 4.65 18.56
CA ASN A 173 -3.26 6.00 18.88
C ASN A 173 -2.76 6.45 20.26
N SER A 174 -3.09 7.68 20.66
CA SER A 174 -2.71 8.26 21.96
C SER A 174 -3.22 7.48 23.17
N TYR A 175 -4.21 6.61 23.00
CA TYR A 175 -4.78 5.75 24.04
C TYR A 175 -4.21 4.31 24.01
N GLY A 176 -3.25 4.03 23.13
CA GLY A 176 -2.68 2.69 22.96
C GLY A 176 -3.55 1.71 22.16
N ASN A 177 -4.66 2.17 21.56
CA ASN A 177 -5.50 1.33 20.71
C ASN A 177 -4.88 1.16 19.33
N LYS A 178 -4.94 -0.07 18.82
CA LYS A 178 -4.48 -0.39 17.46
C LYS A 178 -5.48 0.10 16.41
N TYR A 179 -4.97 0.73 15.36
CA TYR A 179 -5.74 1.04 14.16
C TYR A 179 -4.90 0.77 12.91
N LYS A 180 -5.56 0.68 11.77
CA LYS A 180 -4.94 0.30 10.50
C LYS A 180 -5.00 1.46 9.52
N ARG A 181 -3.91 1.67 8.80
CA ARG A 181 -3.79 2.61 7.68
C ARG A 181 -3.05 1.94 6.54
N PHE A 182 -3.25 2.36 5.31
CA PHE A 182 -2.58 1.76 4.16
C PHE A 182 -1.44 2.64 3.64
N MET A 183 -0.51 2.02 2.95
CA MET A 183 0.51 2.71 2.16
C MET A 183 0.90 1.84 0.97
N VAL A 184 1.65 2.42 0.05
CA VAL A 184 2.24 1.67 -1.05
C VAL A 184 3.74 1.87 -1.12
N GLU A 185 4.42 0.84 -1.57
CA GLU A 185 5.82 0.90 -2.01
C GLU A 185 5.87 0.48 -3.48
N VAL A 186 6.63 1.20 -4.29
CA VAL A 186 6.67 0.98 -5.74
C VAL A 186 8.09 0.78 -6.23
N LYS A 187 8.25 -0.10 -7.23
CA LYS A 187 9.52 -0.31 -7.92
C LYS A 187 9.27 -0.47 -9.42
N LYS A 188 9.90 0.41 -10.21
CA LYS A 188 10.01 0.22 -11.66
C LYS A 188 11.19 -0.69 -11.99
N TYR A 189 11.05 -1.55 -13.01
CA TYR A 189 12.06 -2.53 -13.40
C TYR A 189 13.22 -1.99 -14.22
#